data_AF-A0A822BQH3-F1
#
_entry.id   AF-A0A822BQH3-F1
#
_cell.length_a   1.000
_cell.length_b   1.000
_cell.length_c   1.000
_cell.angle_alpha   90.00
_cell.angle_beta   90.00
_cell.angle_gamma   90.00
#
_symmetry.space_group_name_H-M   'P 1'
#
loop_
_entity.id
_entity.type
_entity.pdbx_description
1 polymer ?
#
loop_
_entity_poly.entity_id
_entity_poly.type
_entity_poly.pdbx_seq_one_letter_code
_entity_poly.pdbx_strand_id
1 'polypeptide(L)' 'MFGSSRLYEKVTQTDLLSSHRKIIEGERMPAFFVADSAYTLSENLLKPYRNVNLTPDQMTFNYRLSRARVVVECAIGRLI' A
#
# COMPACT_ATOMS: atom_id res chain seq x y z
N MET A 1 -0.79 -5.85 16.84
CA MET A 1 0.04 -5.29 15.74
C MET A 1 -0.47 -5.90 14.44
N PHE A 2 -0.48 -5.22 13.28
CA PHE A 2 -1.14 -5.72 12.05
C PHE A 2 -0.79 -7.17 11.65
N GLY A 3 0.44 -7.61 11.87
CA GLY A 3 0.88 -8.99 11.60
C GLY A 3 0.16 -10.08 12.41
N SER A 4 -0.55 -9.72 13.49
CA SER A 4 -1.39 -10.64 14.28
C SER A 4 -2.89 -10.44 14.01
N SER A 5 -3.26 -9.70 12.97
CA SER A 5 -4.67 -9.41 12.65
C SER A 5 -5.26 -10.45 11.69
N ARG A 6 -6.58 -10.68 11.81
CA ARG A 6 -7.34 -11.53 10.86
C ARG A 6 -7.28 -11.01 9.43
N LEU A 7 -7.04 -9.70 9.24
CA LEU A 7 -6.85 -9.10 7.93
C LEU A 7 -5.53 -9.57 7.32
N TYR A 8 -4.43 -9.54 8.08
CA TYR A 8 -3.12 -10.02 7.61
C TYR A 8 -3.16 -11.50 7.23
N GLU A 9 -3.82 -12.33 8.04
CA GLU A 9 -4.04 -13.74 7.74
C GLU A 9 -4.81 -13.90 6.42
N LYS A 10 -5.92 -13.18 6.25
CA LYS A 10 -6.70 -13.22 5.00
C LYS A 10 -5.92 -12.72 3.79
N VAL A 11 -5.09 -11.69 3.93
CA VAL A 11 -4.29 -11.16 2.80
C VAL A 11 -3.17 -12.12 2.41
N THR A 12 -2.67 -12.91 3.35
CA THR A 12 -1.57 -13.86 3.11
C THR A 12 -2.09 -15.22 2.64
N GLN A 13 -3.21 -15.69 3.18
CA GLN A 13 -3.81 -17.00 2.85
C GLN A 13 -4.83 -16.94 1.71
N THR A 14 -5.50 -15.79 1.53
CA THR A 14 -6.55 -15.62 0.52
C THR A 14 -6.02 -14.77 -0.60
N ASP A 15 -6.35 -15.13 -1.83
CA ASP A 15 -6.01 -14.37 -3.03
C ASP A 15 -6.90 -13.11 -3.19
N LEU A 16 -7.15 -12.41 -2.07
CA LEU A 16 -8.03 -11.25 -1.97
C LEU A 16 -7.62 -10.16 -2.97
N LEU A 17 -6.32 -10.04 -3.21
CA LEU A 17 -5.71 -9.06 -4.10
C LEU A 17 -5.67 -9.51 -5.57
N SER A 18 -5.77 -10.80 -5.91
CA SER A 18 -5.78 -11.20 -7.33
C SER A 18 -7.02 -10.76 -8.07
N SER A 19 -8.16 -10.74 -7.38
CA SER A 19 -9.43 -10.33 -7.97
C SER A 19 -9.42 -8.83 -8.33
N HIS A 20 -8.46 -8.07 -7.80
CA HIS A 20 -8.33 -6.62 -7.98
C HIS A 20 -7.13 -6.23 -8.87
N ARG A 21 -6.54 -7.18 -9.60
CA ARG A 21 -5.48 -6.90 -10.59
C ARG A 21 -6.04 -6.07 -11.73
N LYS A 22 -5.26 -5.09 -12.20
CA LYS A 22 -5.60 -4.25 -13.35
C LYS A 22 -4.58 -4.44 -14.46
N ILE A 23 -5.04 -4.36 -15.71
CA ILE A 23 -4.13 -4.30 -16.86
C ILE A 23 -3.88 -2.83 -17.15
N ILE A 24 -2.63 -2.39 -17.09
CA ILE A 24 -2.18 -1.04 -17.41
C ILE A 24 -1.14 -1.17 -18.52
N GLU A 25 -1.37 -0.52 -19.67
CA GLU A 25 -0.47 -0.57 -20.82
C GLU A 25 -0.14 -2.01 -21.31
N GLY A 26 -1.08 -2.94 -21.14
CA GLY A 26 -0.91 -4.36 -21.50
C GLY A 26 -0.22 -5.20 -20.41
N GLU A 27 0.27 -4.59 -19.34
CA GLU A 27 0.90 -5.27 -18.22
C GLU A 27 -0.08 -5.51 -17.06
N ARG A 28 -0.05 -6.72 -16.46
CA ARG A 28 -0.86 -7.04 -15.28
C ARG A 28 -0.23 -6.44 -14.04
N MET A 29 -0.84 -5.37 -13.53
CA MET A 29 -0.46 -4.72 -12.28
C MET A 29 -1.19 -5.36 -11.09
N PRO A 30 -0.45 -5.93 -10.12
CA PRO A 30 -1.03 -6.45 -8.89
C PRO A 30 -1.58 -5.34 -8.00
N ALA A 31 -2.60 -5.68 -7.20
CA ALA A 31 -3.12 -4.79 -6.17
C ALA A 31 -2.26 -4.89 -4.91
N PHE A 32 -2.05 -3.75 -4.24
CA PHE A 32 -1.28 -3.67 -3.00
C PHE A 32 -2.03 -2.87 -1.95
N PHE A 33 -1.78 -3.16 -0.69
CA PHE A 33 -2.19 -2.30 0.41
C PHE A 33 -1.21 -1.15 0.59
N VAL A 34 -1.73 0.04 0.89
CA VAL A 34 -0.92 1.20 1.24
C VAL A 34 -0.71 1.21 2.74
N ALA A 35 0.55 1.19 3.16
CA ALA A 35 0.96 1.07 4.54
C ALA A 35 1.77 2.29 4.99
N ASP A 36 1.67 2.59 6.29
CA ASP A 36 2.58 3.53 6.92
C ASP A 36 4.00 2.96 7.10
N SER A 37 4.94 3.86 7.33
CA SER A 37 6.30 3.53 7.71
C SER A 37 6.38 2.66 8.97
N ALA A 38 5.40 2.58 9.87
CA ALA A 38 5.48 1.66 11.01
C ALA A 38 5.43 0.16 10.64
N TYR A 39 4.94 -0.20 9.45
CA TYR A 39 4.77 -1.61 9.06
C TYR A 39 6.04 -2.26 8.51
N THR A 40 6.20 -3.57 8.78
CA THR A 40 7.25 -4.41 8.18
C THR A 40 7.05 -4.53 6.68
N LEU A 41 8.13 -4.71 5.93
CA LEU A 41 8.05 -4.92 4.48
C LEU A 41 7.37 -6.28 4.19
N SER A 42 6.48 -6.31 3.21
CA SER A 42 5.75 -7.50 2.77
C SER A 42 5.41 -7.37 1.28
N GLU A 43 5.25 -8.49 0.58
CA GLU A 43 4.95 -8.54 -0.86
C GLU A 43 3.62 -7.87 -1.22
N ASN A 44 2.69 -7.79 -0.26
CA ASN A 44 1.35 -7.24 -0.47
C ASN A 44 1.19 -5.79 0.03
N LEU A 45 2.29 -5.15 0.46
CA LEU A 45 2.27 -3.82 1.08
C LEU A 45 3.26 -2.86 0.40
N LEU A 46 2.76 -1.68 0.04
CA LEU A 46 3.58 -0.53 -0.35
C LEU A 46 3.71 0.42 0.82
N LYS A 47 4.95 0.79 1.17
CA LYS A 47 5.26 1.74 2.24
C LYS A 47 6.29 2.76 1.77
N PRO A 48 6.37 3.95 2.38
CA PRO A 48 7.31 4.96 1.94
C PRO A 48 8.76 4.50 2.17
N TYR A 49 9.65 4.90 1.26
CA TYR A 49 11.09 4.79 1.45
C TYR A 49 11.50 5.62 2.68
N ARG A 50 12.22 5.00 3.62
CA ARG A 50 12.62 5.62 4.90
C ARG A 50 14.03 6.26 4.87
N ASN A 51 14.72 6.22 3.73
CA ASN A 51 16.11 6.69 3.65
C ASN A 51 16.18 8.23 3.67
N VAL A 52 17.29 8.76 4.19
CA VAL A 52 17.55 10.21 4.26
C VAL A 52 17.95 10.78 2.89
N ASN A 53 18.67 9.99 2.08
CA ASN A 53 19.09 10.36 0.74
C ASN A 53 18.23 9.63 -0.30
N LEU A 54 17.01 10.13 -0.52
CA LEU A 54 16.11 9.58 -1.53
C LEU A 54 16.53 10.02 -2.93
N THR A 55 16.44 9.12 -3.91
CA THR A 55 16.52 9.52 -5.32
C THR A 55 15.27 10.31 -5.72
N PRO A 56 15.31 11.14 -6.79
CA PRO A 56 14.13 11.86 -7.27
C PRO A 56 12.90 10.96 -7.51
N ASP A 57 13.13 9.74 -7.99
CA ASP A 57 12.07 8.75 -8.22
C ASP A 57 11.48 8.23 -6.90
N GLN A 58 12.32 7.99 -5.88
CA GLN A 58 11.86 7.60 -4.55
C GLN A 58 11.07 8.72 -3.86
N MET A 59 11.49 9.98 -4.04
CA MET A 59 10.73 11.15 -3.56
C MET A 59 9.36 11.22 -4.26
N THR A 60 9.34 11.07 -5.57
CA THR A 60 8.10 11.07 -6.37
C THR A 60 7.17 9.93 -5.94
N PHE A 61 7.71 8.74 -5.72
CA PHE A 61 6.96 7.61 -5.17
C PHE A 61 6.38 7.92 -3.79
N ASN A 62 7.20 8.39 -2.85
CA ASN A 62 6.75 8.74 -1.49
C ASN A 62 5.65 9.81 -1.51
N TYR A 63 5.78 10.81 -2.37
CA TYR A 63 4.76 11.84 -2.56
C TYR A 63 3.43 11.25 -3.06
N ARG A 64 3.48 10.41 -4.10
CA ARG A 64 2.27 9.73 -4.64
C ARG A 64 1.62 8.82 -3.61
N LEU A 65 2.42 8.07 -2.86
CA LEU A 65 1.94 7.18 -1.80
C LEU A 65 1.26 7.98 -0.68
N SER A 66 1.84 9.12 -0.27
CA SER A 66 1.26 10.01 0.73
C SER A 66 -0.06 10.61 0.26
N ARG A 67 -0.15 11.03 -1.01
CA ARG A 67 -1.40 11.50 -1.63
C ARG A 67 -2.49 10.44 -1.60
N ALA A 68 -2.16 9.19 -1.90
CA ALA A 68 -3.11 8.08 -1.82
C ALA A 68 -3.63 7.88 -0.39
N ARG A 69 -2.75 7.96 0.61
CA ARG A 69 -3.14 7.87 2.03
C ARG A 69 -4.09 8.97 2.46
N VAL A 70 -3.82 10.22 2.09
CA VAL A 70 -4.69 11.36 2.43
C VAL A 70 -6.11 11.12 1.93
N VAL A 71 -6.30 10.56 0.73
CA VAL A 71 -7.64 10.24 0.23
C VAL A 71 -8.34 9.20 1.11
N VAL A 72 -7.64 8.15 1.52
CA VAL A 72 -8.18 7.11 2.42
C VAL A 72 -8.51 7.68 3.80
N GLU A 73 -7.59 8.46 4.38
CA GLU A 73 -7.76 9.11 5.67
C GLU A 73 -8.93 10.12 5.66
N CYS A 74 -9.07 10.91 4.59
CA CYS A 74 -10.23 11.80 4.42
C CYS A 74 -11.54 11.03 4.26
N ALA A 75 -11.55 9.90 3.54
CA ALA A 75 -12.76 9.08 3.40
C ALA A 75 -13.18 8.47 4.75
N ILE A 76 -12.22 7.94 5.50
CA ILE A 76 -12.46 7.43 6.86
C ILE A 76 -12.95 8.55 7.78
N GLY A 77 -12.32 9.72 7.75
CA GLY A 77 -12.73 10.87 8.57
C GLY A 77 -14.11 11.43 8.25
N ARG A 78 -14.70 11.10 7.09
CA ARG A 78 -16.10 11.39 6.76
C ARG A 78 -17.08 10.32 7.24
N LEU A 79 -16.58 9.11 7.52
CA LEU A 79 -17.37 7.95 7.91
C LEU A 79 -17.51 7.83 9.43
N ILE A 80 -16.57 8.41 10.17
CA ILE A 80 -16.61 8.58 11.63
C ILE A 80 -17.43 9.83 11.95
#